data_AF-A0A952F9C3-F1
#
_entry.id   AF-A0A952F9C3-F1
#
_cell.length_a   1.000
_cell.length_b   1.000
_cell.length_c   1.000
_cell.angle_alpha   90.00
_cell.angle_beta   90.00
_cell.angle_gamma   90.00
#
_symmetry.space_group_name_H-M   'P 1'
#
loop_
_entity.id
_entity.type
_entity.pdbx_description
1 polymer ?
#
loop_
_entity_poly.entity_id
_entity_poly.type
_entity_poly.pdbx_seq_one_letter_code
_entity_poly.pdbx_strand_id
1 'polypeptide(L)'
;PNQNGAPVRMVLPWKYGFKSGKSIVKMRFTDKEPRTAWNKAAAQEYGFYSNVNPNVDHPRWSQATERRIGEDGLFAKKRKTLMFNGYEAQVGQLYAGMDLKKNF
;
A
#
# COMPACT_ATOMS: atom_id res chain seq x y z
N PRO A 1 -4.21 -17.93 -10.28
CA PRO A 1 -4.31 -19.07 -9.33
C PRO A 1 -4.78 -18.63 -7.93
N ASN A 2 -5.33 -19.55 -7.13
CA ASN A 2 -6.14 -19.25 -5.93
C ASN A 2 -5.39 -18.43 -4.87
N GLN A 3 -4.10 -18.69 -4.67
CA GLN A 3 -3.22 -17.94 -3.75
C GLN A 3 -3.16 -16.43 -4.04
N ASN A 4 -3.41 -16.05 -5.29
CA ASN A 4 -3.40 -14.65 -5.73
C ASN A 4 -4.76 -13.97 -5.58
N GLY A 5 -5.80 -14.66 -5.11
CA GLY A 5 -7.12 -14.07 -4.87
C GLY A 5 -8.08 -14.17 -6.04
N ALA A 6 -8.07 -15.30 -6.76
CA ALA A 6 -9.05 -15.59 -7.81
C ALA A 6 -10.51 -15.60 -7.26
N PRO A 7 -11.55 -15.40 -8.10
CA PRO A 7 -11.48 -15.11 -9.52
C PRO A 7 -11.13 -13.64 -9.83
N VAL A 8 -11.45 -12.72 -8.93
CA VAL A 8 -11.27 -11.27 -9.12
C VAL A 8 -10.48 -10.67 -7.97
N ARG A 9 -9.45 -9.89 -8.31
CA ARG A 9 -8.60 -9.15 -7.36
C ARG A 9 -8.43 -7.71 -7.81
N MET A 10 -8.37 -6.81 -6.83
CA MET A 10 -7.98 -5.42 -7.03
C MET A 10 -6.45 -5.27 -6.97
N VAL A 11 -5.89 -4.36 -7.77
CA VAL A 11 -4.47 -4.00 -7.72
C VAL A 11 -4.33 -2.48 -7.72
N LEU A 12 -3.64 -1.95 -6.71
CA LEU A 12 -3.35 -0.52 -6.55
C LEU A 12 -1.83 -0.34 -6.43
N PRO A 13 -1.11 -0.11 -7.54
CA PRO A 13 0.34 -0.29 -7.59
C PRO A 13 1.13 0.74 -6.76
N TRP A 14 0.53 1.90 -6.46
CA TRP A 14 1.17 2.96 -5.65
C TRP A 14 0.87 2.87 -4.14
N LYS A 15 0.13 1.84 -3.71
CA LYS A 15 -0.28 1.62 -2.32
C LYS A 15 0.31 0.33 -1.78
N TYR A 16 0.37 0.21 -0.45
CA TYR A 16 0.75 -1.04 0.18
C TYR A 16 -0.21 -2.18 -0.17
N GLY A 17 0.32 -3.39 -0.27
CA GLY A 17 -0.38 -4.55 -0.83
C GLY A 17 -1.70 -4.91 -0.12
N PHE A 18 -1.87 -4.54 1.15
CA PHE A 18 -3.10 -4.81 1.90
C PHE A 18 -4.32 -4.02 1.42
N LYS A 19 -4.13 -2.95 0.63
CA LYS A 19 -5.23 -2.23 -0.03
C LYS A 19 -5.79 -2.99 -1.23
N SER A 20 -5.04 -3.96 -1.75
CA SER A 20 -5.41 -4.79 -2.91
C SER A 20 -6.22 -6.01 -2.47
N GLY A 21 -7.54 -5.85 -2.32
CA GLY A 21 -8.45 -6.91 -1.89
C GLY A 21 -8.43 -8.14 -2.81
N LYS A 22 -8.40 -9.33 -2.21
CA LYS A 22 -8.44 -10.64 -2.89
C LYS A 22 -9.87 -11.18 -2.94
N SER A 23 -10.20 -11.94 -3.99
CA SER A 23 -11.47 -12.67 -4.12
C SER A 23 -12.69 -11.78 -3.87
N ILE A 24 -12.77 -10.69 -4.63
CA ILE A 24 -13.84 -9.68 -4.50
C ILE A 24 -15.19 -10.32 -4.86
N VAL A 25 -16.13 -10.30 -3.91
CA VAL A 25 -17.52 -10.78 -4.12
C VAL A 25 -18.55 -9.67 -4.15
N LYS A 26 -18.20 -8.46 -3.66
CA LYS A 26 -19.13 -7.34 -3.57
C LYS A 26 -18.41 -6.00 -3.66
N MET A 27 -18.96 -5.10 -4.45
CA MET A 27 -18.57 -3.68 -4.51
C MET A 27 -19.78 -2.83 -4.11
N ARG A 28 -19.55 -1.81 -3.28
CA ARG A 28 -20.58 -0.84 -2.87
C ARG A 28 -20.00 0.56 -3.01
N PHE A 29 -20.80 1.48 -3.54
CA PHE A 29 -20.51 2.90 -3.47
C PHE A 29 -21.14 3.45 -2.20
N THR A 30 -20.37 4.20 -1.42
CA THR A 30 -20.81 4.78 -0.14
C THR A 30 -20.47 6.26 -0.13
N ASP A 31 -21.27 7.05 0.57
CA ASP A 31 -21.09 8.49 0.80
C ASP A 31 -20.01 8.78 1.86
N LYS A 32 -19.72 7.79 2.72
CA LYS A 32 -18.73 7.88 3.80
C LYS A 32 -17.57 6.92 3.58
N GLU A 33 -16.40 7.29 4.10
CA GLU A 33 -15.20 6.45 4.08
C GLU A 33 -15.43 5.14 4.86
N PRO A 34 -15.29 3.96 4.21
CA PRO A 34 -15.50 2.68 4.88
C PRO A 34 -14.27 2.28 5.70
N ARG A 35 -14.49 1.68 6.87
CA ARG A 35 -13.41 1.08 7.67
C ARG A 35 -12.81 -0.13 6.95
N THR A 36 -11.48 -0.15 6.83
CA THR A 36 -10.74 -1.24 6.17
C THR A 36 -10.29 -2.32 7.17
N ALA A 37 -10.01 -3.55 6.70
CA ALA A 37 -9.67 -4.67 7.59
C ALA A 37 -8.44 -4.37 8.48
N TRP A 38 -7.35 -3.87 7.89
CA TRP A 38 -6.12 -3.55 8.62
C TRP A 38 -6.27 -2.33 9.51
N ASN A 39 -7.03 -1.32 9.09
CA ASN A 39 -7.34 -0.17 9.94
C ASN A 39 -8.18 -0.56 11.16
N LYS A 40 -9.10 -1.54 11.03
CA LYS A 40 -9.82 -2.09 12.18
C LYS A 40 -8.92 -2.90 13.11
N ALA A 41 -7.95 -3.62 12.55
CA ALA A 41 -7.06 -4.51 13.32
C ALA A 41 -5.97 -3.72 14.08
N ALA A 42 -5.39 -2.70 13.45
CA ALA A 42 -4.32 -1.88 14.03
C ALA A 42 -4.33 -0.48 13.40
N ALA A 43 -5.26 0.37 13.84
CA ALA A 43 -5.44 1.74 13.33
C ALA A 43 -4.18 2.60 13.47
N GLN A 44 -3.37 2.34 14.50
CA GLN A 44 -2.10 3.02 14.75
C GLN A 44 -0.96 2.64 13.78
N GLU A 45 -1.13 1.54 13.02
CA GLU A 45 -0.13 1.03 12.07
C GLU A 45 -0.55 1.19 10.61
N TYR A 46 -1.85 1.16 10.35
CA TYR A 46 -2.40 1.11 9.00
C TYR A 46 -3.53 2.13 8.83
N GLY A 47 -3.24 3.22 8.13
CA GLY A 47 -4.23 4.23 7.76
C GLY A 47 -5.12 3.82 6.60
N PHE A 48 -5.95 4.77 6.16
CA PHE A 48 -6.88 4.53 5.08
C PHE A 48 -6.20 4.62 3.70
N TYR A 49 -5.38 5.65 3.46
CA TYR A 49 -4.80 5.86 2.12
C TYR A 49 -3.65 4.91 1.83
N SER A 50 -2.73 4.73 2.79
CA SER A 50 -1.63 3.76 2.75
C SER A 50 -0.85 3.80 1.43
N ASN A 51 -0.54 5.02 0.98
CA ASN A 51 0.35 5.26 -0.15
C ASN A 51 1.76 4.81 0.22
N VAL A 52 2.48 4.21 -0.71
CA VAL A 52 3.89 3.85 -0.49
C VAL A 52 4.70 5.14 -0.32
N ASN A 53 5.30 5.32 0.84
CA ASN A 53 6.07 6.52 1.17
C ASN A 53 7.34 6.14 1.95
N PRO A 54 8.54 6.29 1.35
CA PRO A 54 9.80 5.97 2.02
C PRO A 54 10.13 6.90 3.19
N ASN A 55 9.47 8.05 3.29
CA ASN A 55 9.71 9.07 4.32
C ASN A 55 8.81 8.91 5.55
N VAL A 56 7.93 7.91 5.55
CA VAL A 56 7.05 7.59 6.69
C VAL A 56 7.29 6.14 7.06
N ASP A 57 7.89 5.94 8.23
CA ASP A 57 8.17 4.62 8.74
C ASP A 57 6.93 3.98 9.35
N HIS A 58 6.88 2.65 9.30
CA HIS A 58 5.92 1.89 10.08
C HIS A 58 6.35 1.94 11.56
N PRO A 59 5.43 1.90 12.54
CA PRO A 59 5.80 1.99 13.97
C PRO A 59 6.84 0.96 14.45
N ARG A 60 7.01 -0.14 13.71
CA ARG A 60 7.90 -1.26 14.04
C ARG A 60 9.11 -1.41 13.11
N TRP A 61 9.16 -0.73 11.96
CA TRP A 61 10.27 -0.85 11.01
C TRP A 61 10.32 0.32 10.02
N SER A 62 11.50 0.59 9.49
CA SER A 62 11.65 1.62 8.46
C SER A 62 11.13 1.15 7.09
N GLN A 63 10.47 2.06 6.38
CA GLN A 63 9.96 1.85 5.02
C GLN A 63 10.91 2.39 3.93
N ALA A 64 12.05 2.98 4.32
CA ALA A 64 13.01 3.58 3.40
C ALA A 64 13.67 2.58 2.45
N THR A 65 13.70 1.30 2.81
CA THR A 65 14.27 0.23 1.98
C THR A 65 13.36 -0.98 1.89
N GLU A 66 13.43 -1.69 0.77
CA GLU A 66 12.64 -2.87 0.48
C GLU A 66 13.50 -4.02 -0.04
N ARG A 67 12.98 -5.25 0.10
CA ARG A 67 13.59 -6.46 -0.45
C ARG A 67 12.81 -6.87 -1.70
N ARG A 68 13.49 -6.87 -2.85
CA ARG A 68 12.92 -7.40 -4.10
C ARG A 68 12.98 -8.92 -4.08
N ILE A 69 11.87 -9.56 -4.39
CA ILE A 69 11.77 -11.02 -4.47
C ILE A 69 11.98 -11.44 -5.92
N GLY A 70 12.92 -12.36 -6.17
CA GLY A 70 13.12 -13.03 -7.47
C GLY A 70 14.25 -12.50 -8.35
N GLU A 71 14.60 -11.21 -8.31
CA GLU A 71 15.63 -10.64 -9.21
C GLU A 71 17.08 -10.84 -8.70
N ASP A 72 17.32 -10.72 -7.39
CA ASP A 72 18.68 -10.47 -6.87
C ASP A 72 19.26 -11.61 -5.98
N GLY A 73 18.62 -12.79 -5.98
CA GLY A 73 19.05 -13.95 -5.18
C GLY A 73 18.81 -13.82 -3.66
N LEU A 74 19.18 -14.86 -2.90
CA LEU A 74 18.96 -14.93 -1.44
C LEU A 74 19.78 -13.90 -0.63
N PHE A 75 20.85 -13.36 -1.22
CA PHE A 75 21.79 -12.42 -0.59
C PHE A 75 21.70 -10.98 -1.14
N ALA A 76 20.64 -10.69 -1.91
CA ALA A 76 20.36 -9.37 -2.44
C ALA A 76 20.39 -8.28 -1.36
N LYS A 77 21.13 -7.19 -1.63
CA LYS A 77 21.04 -5.97 -0.81
C LYS A 77 19.64 -5.37 -0.92
N LYS A 78 19.14 -4.82 0.18
CA LYS A 78 17.90 -4.04 0.18
C LYS A 78 18.05 -2.83 -0.77
N ARG A 79 17.02 -2.53 -1.55
CA ARG A 79 16.97 -1.36 -2.45
C ARG A 79 16.16 -0.25 -1.80
N LYS A 80 16.37 1.00 -2.22
CA LYS A 80 15.59 2.13 -1.72
C LYS A 80 14.15 2.04 -2.24
N THR A 81 13.19 2.24 -1.35
CA THR A 81 11.76 2.30 -1.69
C THR A 81 11.48 3.61 -2.43
N LEU A 82 10.70 3.55 -3.51
CA LEU A 82 10.34 4.74 -4.28
C LEU A 82 9.04 5.37 -3.76
N MET A 83 8.93 6.69 -3.83
CA MET A 83 7.68 7.41 -3.53
C MET A 83 6.57 6.93 -4.47
N PHE A 84 5.38 6.66 -3.92
CA PHE A 84 4.25 6.07 -4.65
C PHE A 84 4.62 4.80 -5.43
N ASN A 85 5.63 4.06 -4.96
CA ASN A 85 6.18 2.89 -5.64
C ASN A 85 6.63 3.17 -7.09
N GLY A 86 7.09 4.40 -7.36
CA GLY A 86 7.54 4.83 -8.68
C GLY A 86 6.44 5.42 -9.58
N TYR A 87 5.19 5.52 -9.10
CA TYR A 87 4.05 6.07 -9.84
C TYR A 87 3.76 7.54 -9.52
N GLU A 88 4.72 8.26 -8.95
CA GLU A 88 4.53 9.62 -8.47
C GLU A 88 4.03 10.58 -9.57
N ALA A 89 4.58 10.50 -10.78
CA ALA A 89 4.17 11.35 -11.90
C ALA A 89 2.69 11.14 -12.30
N GLN A 90 2.15 9.94 -12.06
CA GLN A 90 0.79 9.57 -12.44
C GLN A 90 -0.23 9.87 -11.32
N VAL A 91 0.16 9.72 -10.06
CA VAL A 91 -0.79 9.77 -8.93
C VAL A 91 -0.54 10.89 -7.94
N GLY A 92 0.62 11.55 -7.99
CA GLY A 92 1.01 12.56 -7.01
C GLY A 92 0.02 13.72 -6.92
N GLN A 93 -0.51 14.15 -8.06
CA GLN A 93 -1.50 15.23 -8.13
C GLN A 93 -2.82 14.90 -7.42
N LEU A 94 -3.20 13.62 -7.30
CA LEU A 94 -4.41 13.21 -6.57
C LEU A 94 -4.31 13.46 -5.06
N TYR A 95 -3.09 13.66 -4.56
CA TYR A 95 -2.80 13.85 -3.14
C TYR A 95 -2.13 15.20 -2.85
N ALA A 96 -2.10 16.12 -3.82
CA ALA A 96 -1.50 17.44 -3.64
C ALA A 96 -2.18 18.20 -2.49
N GLY A 97 -1.38 18.76 -1.58
CA GLY A 97 -1.88 19.49 -0.41
C GLY A 97 -2.38 18.60 0.75
N MET A 98 -2.33 17.28 0.62
CA MET A 98 -2.68 16.36 1.70
C MET A 98 -1.49 16.10 2.63
N ASP A 99 -1.74 16.02 3.94
CA ASP A 99 -0.74 15.52 4.89
C ASP A 99 -0.58 14.00 4.74
N LEU A 100 0.46 13.59 4.02
CA LEU A 100 0.77 12.18 3.75
C LEU A 100 1.36 11.44 4.97
N LYS A 101 1.75 12.14 6.04
CA LYS A 101 2.22 11.51 7.29
C LYS A 101 1.04 11.14 8.17
N LYS A 102 0.05 12.04 8.28
CA LYS A 102 -1.16 11.80 9.07
C LYS A 102 -2.09 10.75 8.44
N ASN A 103 -2.00 10.55 7.14
CA ASN A 103 -2.87 9.66 6.35
C ASN A 103 -2.21 8.33 5.94
N PHE A 104 -1.12 7.94 6.61
CA PHE A 104 -0.33 6.73 6.34
C PHE A 104 -1.05 5.46 6.82
#